data_AF-A0A5E4LR26-F1
#
_entry.id   AF-A0A5E4LR26-F1
#
_cell.length_a   1.000
_cell.length_b   1.000
_cell.length_c   1.000
_cell.angle_alpha   90.00
_cell.angle_beta   90.00
_cell.angle_gamma   90.00
#
_symmetry.space_group_name_H-M   'P 1'
#
loop_
_entity.id
_entity.type
_entity.pdbx_description
1 polymer ?
#
loop_
_entity_poly.entity_id
_entity_poly.type
_entity_poly.pdbx_seq_one_letter_code
_entity_poly.pdbx_strand_id
1 'polypeptide(L)'
;MRTRARTNEGGLKCPLRAQASVEIIIILASLLLVFGLILNAAGLRLGDTRTFADNEMTGAGVSGIAAAADEVYAEGVGSQRLVKLSLPASVVQGRSFVDGHLLGVQLLNARGPTDINARAGAPMQGSLPDTPGDHQVRVKAAQGFVIIGETSLSIEPTLLYAYLGKTGESEAKLTIINTGNEPLTLSLSLDWPNQAVSAALDQTSLSLQPGEARTVSVKFASGETAGTYAGELVLDASNGEQFNVGVMADVLA
;
A
#
# COMPACT_ATOMS: atom_id res chain seq x y z
N MET A 1 38.05 -70.87 -76.72
CA MET A 1 36.61 -70.56 -76.53
C MET A 1 36.45 -69.81 -75.22
N ARG A 2 36.27 -68.49 -75.28
CA ARG A 2 36.09 -67.62 -74.10
C ARG A 2 34.66 -67.09 -74.13
N THR A 3 33.82 -67.57 -73.23
CA THR A 3 32.44 -67.13 -73.06
C THR A 3 32.42 -66.15 -71.89
N ARG A 4 32.38 -64.85 -72.16
CA ARG A 4 32.09 -63.81 -71.16
C ARG A 4 30.62 -63.42 -71.28
N ALA A 5 29.81 -63.84 -70.32
CA ALA A 5 28.45 -63.37 -70.16
C ALA A 5 28.47 -61.97 -69.52
N ARG A 6 27.85 -61.00 -70.21
CA ARG A 6 27.63 -59.63 -69.73
C ARG A 6 26.58 -59.65 -68.62
N THR A 7 26.95 -59.17 -67.44
CA THR A 7 26.02 -58.73 -66.39
C THR A 7 25.28 -57.50 -66.89
N ASN A 8 23.95 -57.58 -66.90
CA ASN A 8 23.06 -56.52 -67.36
C ASN A 8 22.69 -55.65 -66.14
N GLU A 9 23.42 -54.56 -65.94
CA GLU A 9 23.09 -53.55 -64.92
C GLU A 9 21.91 -52.70 -65.43
N GLY A 10 20.70 -53.17 -65.14
CA GLY A 10 19.48 -52.37 -65.28
C GLY A 10 19.49 -51.23 -64.27
N GLY A 11 20.14 -50.12 -64.62
CA GLY A 11 20.12 -48.90 -63.84
C GLY A 11 18.68 -48.41 -63.66
N LEU A 12 18.10 -48.67 -62.49
CA LEU A 12 16.84 -48.08 -62.07
C LEU A 12 17.00 -46.55 -62.12
N LYS A 13 16.47 -45.92 -63.17
CA LYS A 13 16.30 -44.48 -63.20
C LYS A 13 15.22 -44.13 -62.19
N CYS A 14 15.64 -43.75 -60.98
CA CYS A 14 14.73 -43.19 -59.99
C CYS A 14 13.97 -42.01 -60.62
N PRO A 15 12.64 -41.97 -60.52
CA PRO A 15 11.85 -40.92 -61.13
C PRO A 15 12.17 -39.59 -60.44
N LEU A 16 12.70 -38.63 -61.21
CA LEU A 16 13.06 -37.25 -60.81
C LEU A 16 11.96 -36.52 -59.98
N ARG A 17 10.70 -36.96 -60.11
CA ARG A 17 9.56 -36.42 -59.36
C ARG A 17 9.60 -36.74 -57.85
N ALA A 18 10.14 -37.89 -57.45
CA ALA A 18 10.22 -38.27 -56.04
C ALA A 18 11.27 -37.44 -55.28
N GLN A 19 12.38 -37.10 -55.94
CA GLN A 19 13.44 -36.28 -55.35
C GLN A 19 12.98 -34.84 -55.07
N ALA A 20 12.30 -34.20 -56.04
CA ALA A 20 11.80 -32.84 -55.88
C ALA A 20 10.80 -32.70 -54.71
N SER A 21 9.97 -33.72 -54.44
CA SER A 21 9.03 -33.69 -53.33
C SER A 21 9.73 -33.74 -51.96
N VAL A 22 10.83 -34.49 -51.85
CA VAL A 22 11.59 -34.61 -50.59
C VAL A 22 12.29 -33.28 -50.27
N GLU A 23 12.88 -32.63 -51.28
CA GLU A 23 13.54 -31.34 -51.11
C GLU A 23 12.57 -30.25 -50.63
N ILE A 24 11.34 -30.20 -51.18
CA ILE A 24 10.30 -29.26 -50.73
C ILE A 24 9.92 -29.51 -49.27
N ILE A 25 9.77 -30.77 -48.86
CA ILE A 25 9.43 -31.11 -47.47
C ILE A 25 10.55 -30.68 -46.52
N ILE A 26 11.82 -30.90 -46.89
CA ILE A 26 12.98 -30.50 -46.08
C ILE A 26 13.04 -28.96 -45.96
N ILE A 27 12.84 -28.24 -47.06
CA ILE A 27 12.82 -26.77 -47.06
C ILE A 27 11.69 -26.27 -46.17
N LEU A 28 10.47 -26.81 -46.32
CA LEU A 28 9.32 -26.43 -45.49
C LEU A 28 9.56 -26.70 -44.01
N ALA A 29 10.10 -27.89 -43.67
CA ALA A 29 10.41 -28.25 -42.29
C ALA A 29 11.45 -27.30 -41.67
N SER A 30 12.50 -26.96 -42.43
CA SER A 30 13.53 -26.02 -41.97
C SER A 30 12.96 -24.60 -41.75
N LEU A 31 12.06 -24.15 -42.64
CA LEU A 31 11.40 -22.86 -42.53
C LEU A 31 10.47 -22.80 -41.31
N LEU A 32 9.70 -23.86 -41.07
CA LEU A 32 8.84 -23.96 -39.89
C LEU A 32 9.65 -23.99 -38.59
N LEU A 33 10.81 -24.67 -38.58
CA LEU A 33 11.71 -24.68 -37.43
C LEU A 33 12.23 -23.28 -37.11
N VAL A 34 12.73 -22.57 -38.13
CA VAL A 34 13.21 -21.19 -37.97
C VAL A 34 12.08 -20.27 -37.51
N PHE A 35 10.88 -20.42 -38.09
CA PHE A 35 9.71 -19.65 -37.69
C PHE A 35 9.32 -19.91 -36.23
N GLY A 36 9.34 -21.17 -35.79
CA GLY A 36 9.08 -21.53 -34.39
C GLY A 36 10.09 -20.90 -33.42
N LEU A 37 11.38 -20.85 -33.78
CA LEU A 37 12.41 -20.18 -32.98
C LEU A 37 12.17 -18.66 -32.89
N ILE A 38 11.77 -18.02 -33.98
CA ILE A 38 11.44 -16.59 -34.01
C ILE A 38 10.23 -16.29 -33.12
N LEU A 39 9.16 -17.10 -33.21
CA LEU A 39 7.98 -16.93 -32.37
C LEU A 39 8.29 -17.10 -30.88
N ASN A 40 9.13 -18.07 -30.53
CA ASN A 40 9.57 -18.26 -29.15
C ASN A 40 10.38 -17.05 -28.64
N ALA A 41 11.37 -16.60 -29.42
CA ALA A 41 12.16 -15.42 -29.07
C ALA A 41 11.32 -14.14 -28.95
N ALA A 42 10.30 -13.97 -29.80
CA ALA A 42 9.36 -12.86 -29.72
C ALA A 42 8.49 -12.93 -28.46
N GLY A 43 8.01 -14.12 -28.09
CA GLY A 43 7.23 -14.34 -26.87
C GLY A 43 8.00 -13.94 -25.60
N LEU A 44 9.28 -14.30 -25.52
CA LEU A 44 10.14 -13.92 -24.39
C LEU A 44 10.29 -12.39 -24.27
N ARG A 45 10.51 -11.69 -25.40
CA ARG A 45 10.66 -10.22 -25.42
C ARG A 45 9.39 -9.48 -25.01
N LEU A 46 8.21 -9.99 -25.38
CA LEU A 46 6.93 -9.40 -24.96
C LEU A 46 6.74 -9.50 -23.45
N GLY A 47 7.14 -10.61 -22.83
CA GLY A 47 7.14 -10.78 -21.38
C GLY A 47 8.01 -9.74 -20.67
N ASP A 48 9.28 -9.62 -21.10
CA ASP A 48 10.22 -8.64 -20.52
C ASP A 48 9.71 -7.20 -20.68
N THR A 49 9.13 -6.86 -21.84
CA THR A 49 8.60 -5.50 -22.10
C THR A 49 7.44 -5.17 -21.18
N ARG A 50 6.54 -6.13 -20.93
CA ARG A 50 5.42 -5.94 -20.00
C ARG A 50 5.91 -5.77 -18.57
N THR A 51 6.82 -6.62 -18.10
CA THR A 51 7.42 -6.47 -16.76
C THR A 51 8.11 -5.12 -16.59
N PHE A 52 8.82 -4.64 -17.62
CA PHE A 52 9.42 -3.31 -17.59
C PHE A 52 8.38 -2.19 -17.46
N ALA A 53 7.33 -2.23 -18.28
CA ALA A 53 6.24 -1.24 -18.21
C ALA A 53 5.51 -1.26 -16.86
N ASP A 54 5.25 -2.45 -16.32
CA ASP A 54 4.61 -2.64 -15.00
C ASP A 54 5.50 -2.03 -13.89
N ASN A 55 6.79 -2.33 -13.89
CA ASN A 55 7.74 -1.79 -12.91
C ASN A 55 7.86 -0.26 -13.00
N GLU A 56 7.94 0.30 -14.21
CA GLU A 56 8.07 1.74 -14.43
C GLU A 56 6.81 2.49 -13.98
N MET A 57 5.63 1.97 -14.32
CA MET A 57 4.35 2.57 -13.93
C MET A 57 4.14 2.55 -12.41
N THR A 58 4.39 1.41 -11.76
CA THR A 58 4.32 1.32 -10.30
C THR A 58 5.40 2.20 -9.66
N GLY A 59 6.62 2.22 -10.20
CA GLY A 59 7.71 3.06 -9.71
C GLY A 59 7.39 4.55 -9.76
N ALA A 60 6.77 5.02 -10.84
CA ALA A 60 6.30 6.39 -10.96
C ALA A 60 5.21 6.73 -9.93
N GLY A 61 4.27 5.82 -9.66
CA GLY A 61 3.24 6.00 -8.65
C GLY A 61 3.80 6.06 -7.22
N VAL A 62 4.64 5.09 -6.85
CA VAL A 62 5.34 5.02 -5.54
C VAL A 62 6.20 6.28 -5.33
N SER A 63 6.95 6.71 -6.34
CA SER A 63 7.75 7.94 -6.28
C SER A 63 6.88 9.20 -6.20
N GLY A 64 5.74 9.23 -6.89
CA GLY A 64 4.78 10.32 -6.82
C GLY A 64 4.18 10.49 -5.43
N ILE A 65 3.92 9.39 -4.72
CA ILE A 65 3.44 9.43 -3.33
C ILE A 65 4.51 10.02 -2.40
N ALA A 66 5.77 9.60 -2.54
CA ALA A 66 6.88 10.15 -1.75
C ALA A 66 7.07 11.66 -2.01
N ALA A 67 7.01 12.09 -3.27
CA ALA A 67 7.10 13.50 -3.63
C ALA A 67 5.93 14.31 -3.05
N ALA A 68 4.70 13.79 -3.18
CA ALA A 68 3.52 14.42 -2.60
C ALA A 68 3.62 14.53 -1.08
N ALA A 69 4.26 13.55 -0.41
CA ALA A 69 4.46 13.59 1.03
C ALA A 69 5.35 14.78 1.43
N ASP A 70 6.47 14.97 0.73
CA ASP A 70 7.36 16.11 0.95
C ASP A 70 6.66 17.46 0.70
N GLU A 71 5.85 17.53 -0.36
CA GLU A 71 5.10 18.73 -0.70
C GLU A 71 4.05 19.08 0.36
N VAL A 72 3.18 18.14 0.75
CA VAL A 72 2.15 18.44 1.76
C VAL A 72 2.77 18.74 3.11
N TYR A 73 3.89 18.08 3.46
CA TYR A 73 4.60 18.36 4.70
C TYR A 73 5.15 19.79 4.72
N ALA A 74 5.73 20.26 3.60
CA ALA A 74 6.22 21.62 3.46
C ALA A 74 5.10 22.67 3.44
N GLU A 75 3.91 22.33 2.94
CA GLU A 75 2.74 23.19 2.95
C GLU A 75 2.11 23.33 4.34
N GLY A 76 2.30 22.35 5.22
CA GLY A 76 1.90 22.38 6.63
C GLY A 76 0.68 21.53 6.97
N VAL A 77 0.39 21.45 8.27
CA VAL A 77 -0.64 20.57 8.84
C VAL A 77 -2.00 20.83 8.20
N GLY A 78 -2.65 19.74 7.77
CA GLY A 78 -3.95 19.79 7.12
C GLY A 78 -3.90 19.86 5.59
N SER A 79 -2.74 20.14 4.98
CA SER A 79 -2.60 19.99 3.53
C SER A 79 -2.78 18.53 3.11
N GLN A 80 -3.37 18.31 1.93
CA GLN A 80 -3.59 16.98 1.37
C GLN A 80 -3.50 16.97 -0.16
N ARG A 81 -3.05 15.85 -0.72
CA ARG A 81 -3.03 15.55 -2.15
C ARG A 81 -3.56 14.15 -2.41
N LEU A 82 -4.11 13.93 -3.60
CA LEU A 82 -4.47 12.60 -4.11
C LEU A 82 -3.46 12.22 -5.20
N VAL A 83 -2.86 11.05 -5.05
CA VAL A 83 -1.87 10.53 -6.00
C VAL A 83 -2.39 9.22 -6.58
N LYS A 84 -2.32 9.09 -7.91
CA LYS A 84 -2.68 7.85 -8.59
C LYS A 84 -1.57 6.80 -8.41
N LEU A 85 -1.93 5.62 -7.94
CA LEU A 85 -1.07 4.44 -7.89
C LEU A 85 -1.66 3.33 -8.74
N SER A 86 -0.93 2.90 -9.77
CA SER A 86 -1.35 1.79 -10.63
C SER A 86 -0.56 0.53 -10.29
N LEU A 87 -1.26 -0.49 -9.83
CA LEU A 87 -0.70 -1.78 -9.41
C LEU A 87 -1.03 -2.86 -10.46
N PRO A 88 -0.01 -3.53 -11.03
CA PRO A 88 -0.22 -4.61 -11.98
C PRO A 88 -0.77 -5.87 -11.28
N ALA A 89 -1.23 -6.84 -12.08
CA ALA A 89 -1.68 -8.14 -11.57
C ALA A 89 -0.56 -8.94 -10.86
N SER A 90 0.70 -8.54 -11.04
CA SER A 90 1.87 -9.14 -10.40
C SER A 90 2.14 -8.63 -8.97
N VAL A 91 1.36 -7.67 -8.44
CA VAL A 91 1.56 -7.22 -7.06
C VAL A 91 1.37 -8.36 -6.06
N VAL A 92 2.26 -8.43 -5.07
CA VAL A 92 2.19 -9.43 -4.00
C VAL A 92 1.39 -8.84 -2.84
N GLN A 93 0.22 -9.41 -2.56
CA GLN A 93 -0.66 -9.00 -1.47
C GLN A 93 0.06 -9.08 -0.11
N GLY A 94 -0.21 -8.12 0.78
CA GLY A 94 0.41 -8.01 2.10
C GLY A 94 1.89 -7.60 2.08
N ARG A 95 2.42 -7.17 0.93
CA ARG A 95 3.84 -6.78 0.76
C ARG A 95 4.02 -5.33 0.34
N SER A 96 2.95 -4.54 0.34
CA SER A 96 3.03 -3.08 0.28
C SER A 96 3.27 -2.53 1.69
N PHE A 97 4.10 -1.49 1.84
CA PHE A 97 4.44 -0.94 3.15
C PHE A 97 4.74 0.56 3.11
N VAL A 98 4.55 1.19 4.27
CA VAL A 98 5.01 2.55 4.59
C VAL A 98 5.71 2.45 5.94
N ASP A 99 7.01 2.75 5.99
CA ASP A 99 7.86 2.62 7.17
C ASP A 99 8.78 3.83 7.32
N GLY A 100 8.39 4.76 8.18
CA GLY A 100 9.11 6.00 8.43
C GLY A 100 9.27 6.80 7.14
N HIS A 101 10.47 6.81 6.56
CA HIS A 101 10.76 7.59 5.35
C HIS A 101 10.70 6.76 4.07
N LEU A 102 10.47 5.44 4.16
CA LEU A 102 10.50 4.51 3.04
C LEU A 102 9.10 3.97 2.80
N LEU A 103 8.68 3.93 1.53
CA LEU A 103 7.46 3.26 1.12
C LEU A 103 7.74 2.37 -0.08
N GLY A 104 6.98 1.29 -0.25
CA GLY A 104 7.25 0.37 -1.35
C GLY A 104 6.17 -0.67 -1.57
N VAL A 105 6.29 -1.32 -2.73
CA VAL A 105 5.40 -2.39 -3.18
C VAL A 105 6.26 -3.51 -3.77
N GLN A 106 5.94 -4.76 -3.44
CA GLN A 106 6.61 -5.92 -4.02
C GLN A 106 5.81 -6.46 -5.22
N LEU A 107 6.49 -6.66 -6.34
CA LEU A 107 5.95 -7.27 -7.56
C LEU A 107 6.58 -8.64 -7.79
N LEU A 108 5.81 -9.61 -8.28
CA LEU A 108 6.28 -10.93 -8.69
C LEU A 108 6.46 -10.98 -10.22
N ASN A 109 7.70 -11.06 -10.68
CA ASN A 109 8.01 -11.22 -12.11
C ASN A 109 8.58 -12.61 -12.43
N ALA A 110 8.84 -12.88 -13.71
CA ALA A 110 9.37 -14.17 -14.17
C ALA A 110 10.74 -14.54 -13.58
N ARG A 111 11.49 -13.57 -13.03
CA ARG A 111 12.80 -13.75 -12.40
C ARG A 111 12.72 -13.83 -10.87
N GLY A 112 11.55 -13.57 -10.28
CA GLY A 112 11.31 -13.58 -8.84
C GLY A 112 10.64 -12.30 -8.33
N PRO A 113 10.55 -12.14 -6.99
CA PRO A 113 10.04 -10.92 -6.40
C PRO A 113 11.00 -9.74 -6.67
N THR A 114 10.45 -8.56 -6.85
CA THR A 114 11.20 -7.30 -7.03
C THR A 114 10.49 -6.21 -6.25
N ASP A 115 11.24 -5.50 -5.42
CA ASP A 115 10.72 -4.42 -4.60
C ASP A 115 10.85 -3.08 -5.34
N ILE A 116 9.74 -2.35 -5.42
CA ILE A 116 9.66 -1.00 -6.00
C ILE A 116 9.47 -0.02 -4.85
N ASN A 117 10.49 0.78 -4.57
CA ASN A 117 10.57 1.57 -3.34
C ASN A 117 10.81 3.05 -3.67
N ALA A 118 10.28 3.95 -2.85
CA ALA A 118 10.65 5.36 -2.84
C ALA A 118 10.88 5.86 -1.42
N ARG A 119 11.67 6.92 -1.29
CA ARG A 119 11.98 7.58 -0.01
C ARG A 119 11.48 9.02 -0.04
N ALA A 120 10.74 9.42 0.98
CA ALA A 120 10.38 10.81 1.24
C ALA A 120 11.36 11.43 2.25
N GLY A 121 11.49 12.75 2.21
CA GLY A 121 12.17 13.53 3.25
C GLY A 121 11.33 13.69 4.52
N ALA A 122 10.01 13.75 4.39
CA ALA A 122 9.08 13.76 5.53
C ALA A 122 8.90 12.34 6.12
N PRO A 123 8.77 12.19 7.45
CA PRO A 123 8.35 10.92 8.04
C PRO A 123 6.89 10.64 7.67
N MET A 124 6.60 9.40 7.33
CA MET A 124 5.31 8.92 6.84
C MET A 124 4.76 7.79 7.73
N GLN A 125 3.45 7.69 7.78
CA GLN A 125 2.70 6.60 8.39
C GLN A 125 1.50 6.23 7.51
N GLY A 126 0.97 5.03 7.70
CA GLY A 126 -0.25 4.58 7.02
C GLY A 126 0.00 3.33 6.18
N SER A 127 -0.76 3.19 5.09
CA SER A 127 -0.72 1.98 4.27
C SER A 127 -0.86 2.30 2.78
N LEU A 128 -0.34 1.39 1.95
CA LEU A 128 -0.52 1.41 0.51
C LEU A 128 -1.48 0.29 0.10
N PRO A 129 -2.27 0.49 -0.97
CA PRO A 129 -2.99 -0.60 -1.60
C PRO A 129 -2.04 -1.74 -2.00
N ASP A 130 -2.52 -2.97 -1.90
CA ASP A 130 -1.78 -4.19 -2.24
C ASP A 130 -2.56 -5.10 -3.20
N THR A 131 -3.65 -4.59 -3.78
CA THR A 131 -4.48 -5.28 -4.77
C THR A 131 -4.27 -4.71 -6.17
N PRO A 132 -4.32 -5.54 -7.23
CA PRO A 132 -4.19 -5.05 -8.60
C PRO A 132 -5.25 -4.00 -8.97
N GLY A 133 -4.86 -2.97 -9.70
CA GLY A 133 -5.77 -1.93 -10.19
C GLY A 133 -5.21 -0.52 -10.07
N ASP A 134 -6.04 0.44 -10.47
CA ASP A 134 -5.78 1.87 -10.28
C ASP A 134 -6.38 2.32 -8.95
N HIS A 135 -5.55 2.95 -8.12
CA HIS A 135 -5.92 3.46 -6.81
C HIS A 135 -5.65 4.95 -6.70
N GLN A 136 -6.44 5.65 -5.89
CA GLN A 136 -6.17 7.03 -5.47
C GLN A 136 -5.68 6.97 -4.03
N VAL A 137 -4.40 7.25 -3.83
CA VAL A 137 -3.77 7.26 -2.51
C VAL A 137 -3.79 8.68 -2.00
N ARG A 138 -4.45 8.89 -0.85
CA ARG A 138 -4.42 10.18 -0.16
C ARG A 138 -3.10 10.35 0.57
N VAL A 139 -2.55 11.54 0.48
CA VAL A 139 -1.31 11.94 1.15
C VAL A 139 -1.65 13.20 1.93
N LYS A 140 -1.62 13.15 3.27
CA LYS A 140 -2.10 14.24 4.13
C LYS A 140 -1.08 14.59 5.19
N ALA A 141 -0.73 15.87 5.32
CA ALA A 141 0.14 16.35 6.38
C ALA A 141 -0.57 16.35 7.74
N ALA A 142 0.07 15.72 8.71
CA ALA A 142 -0.28 15.71 10.12
C ALA A 142 0.81 16.42 10.94
N GLN A 143 0.67 16.48 12.26
CA GLN A 143 1.64 17.15 13.12
C GLN A 143 2.94 16.34 13.18
N GLY A 144 3.96 16.78 12.44
CA GLY A 144 5.29 16.18 12.44
C GLY A 144 5.47 14.96 11.54
N PHE A 145 4.45 14.56 10.78
CA PHE A 145 4.52 13.46 9.81
C PHE A 145 3.44 13.56 8.72
N VAL A 146 3.46 12.63 7.75
CA VAL A 146 2.49 12.54 6.66
C VAL A 146 1.76 11.20 6.72
N ILE A 147 0.44 11.24 6.60
CA ILE A 147 -0.41 10.06 6.49
C ILE A 147 -0.55 9.67 5.02
N ILE A 148 -0.29 8.41 4.71
CA ILE A 148 -0.39 7.79 3.39
C ILE A 148 -1.56 6.79 3.40
N GLY A 149 -2.44 6.89 2.40
CA GLY A 149 -3.60 6.03 2.25
C GLY A 149 -4.85 6.58 2.94
N GLU A 150 -5.85 5.73 3.06
CA GLU A 150 -7.06 6.03 3.84
C GLU A 150 -6.80 5.67 5.31
N THR A 151 -7.15 6.56 6.23
CA THR A 151 -7.11 6.23 7.65
C THR A 151 -8.25 5.29 7.97
N SER A 152 -7.97 4.27 8.77
CA SER A 152 -9.00 3.33 9.20
C SER A 152 -9.92 3.91 10.27
N LEU A 153 -9.56 5.04 10.87
CA LEU A 153 -10.36 5.77 11.84
C LEU A 153 -10.67 7.20 11.41
N SER A 154 -11.86 7.65 11.80
CA SER A 154 -12.25 9.06 11.87
C SER A 154 -12.55 9.42 13.33
N ILE A 155 -11.93 10.48 13.83
CA ILE A 155 -12.04 10.91 15.23
C ILE A 155 -12.54 12.35 15.28
N GLU A 156 -13.63 12.58 16.03
CA GLU A 156 -14.23 13.91 16.17
C GLU A 156 -14.78 14.14 17.60
N PRO A 157 -14.41 15.24 18.28
CA PRO A 157 -13.45 16.27 17.86
C PRO A 157 -11.98 15.82 18.03
N THR A 158 -11.05 16.53 17.40
CA THR A 158 -9.59 16.31 17.55
C THR A 158 -8.98 16.98 18.79
N LEU A 159 -9.79 17.75 19.53
CA LEU A 159 -9.47 18.36 20.81
C LEU A 159 -10.67 18.17 21.74
N LEU A 160 -10.44 17.51 22.87
CA LEU A 160 -11.39 17.46 23.97
C LEU A 160 -11.15 18.63 24.90
N TYR A 161 -12.22 19.35 25.22
CA TYR A 161 -12.14 20.53 26.05
C TYR A 161 -13.28 20.54 27.07
N ALA A 162 -12.96 20.81 28.33
CA ALA A 162 -13.93 20.90 29.42
C ALA A 162 -13.75 22.19 30.24
N TYR A 163 -14.88 22.79 30.65
CA TYR A 163 -14.91 23.86 31.64
C TYR A 163 -15.37 23.31 32.98
N LEU A 164 -14.66 23.67 34.06
CA LEU A 164 -14.96 23.26 35.43
C LEU A 164 -15.06 24.47 36.35
N GLY A 165 -15.94 24.38 37.33
CA GLY A 165 -15.85 25.22 38.54
C GLY A 165 -14.80 24.65 39.51
N LYS A 166 -14.41 25.43 40.52
CA LYS A 166 -13.42 25.04 41.54
C LYS A 166 -13.57 23.61 42.07
N THR A 167 -14.79 23.19 42.42
CA THR A 167 -15.11 21.84 42.92
C THR A 167 -16.07 21.11 41.98
N GLY A 168 -15.98 21.39 40.68
CA GLY A 168 -16.88 20.83 39.68
C GLY A 168 -16.39 19.50 39.10
N GLU A 169 -17.33 18.79 38.48
CA GLU A 169 -17.06 17.71 37.55
C GLU A 169 -17.56 18.12 36.16
N SER A 170 -16.90 17.60 35.12
CA SER A 170 -17.30 17.82 33.73
C SER A 170 -16.94 16.59 32.89
N GLU A 171 -17.58 16.44 31.74
CA GLU A 171 -17.35 15.31 30.83
C GLU A 171 -17.18 15.88 29.41
N ALA A 172 -16.11 15.46 28.73
CA ALA A 172 -15.92 15.71 27.31
C ALA A 172 -16.00 14.39 26.54
N LYS A 173 -16.61 14.41 25.36
CA LYS A 173 -16.88 13.21 24.56
C LYS A 173 -16.24 13.32 23.20
N LEU A 174 -15.65 12.22 22.73
CA LEU A 174 -15.21 12.07 21.36
C LEU A 174 -15.90 10.88 20.71
N THR A 175 -16.16 10.99 19.42
CA THR A 175 -16.71 9.92 18.59
C THR A 175 -15.61 9.38 17.70
N ILE A 176 -15.43 8.06 17.74
CA ILE A 176 -14.50 7.32 16.92
C ILE A 176 -15.32 6.46 15.96
N ILE A 177 -15.01 6.55 14.67
CA ILE A 177 -15.67 5.80 13.62
C ILE A 177 -14.61 4.95 12.92
N ASN A 178 -14.86 3.66 12.76
CA ASN A 178 -14.03 2.82 11.89
C ASN A 178 -14.45 3.05 10.44
N THR A 179 -13.63 3.80 9.70
CA THR A 179 -13.80 4.08 8.27
C THR A 179 -13.12 3.04 7.38
N GLY A 180 -12.40 2.07 7.98
CA GLY A 180 -11.82 0.93 7.29
C GLY A 180 -12.85 -0.15 6.94
N ASN A 181 -12.36 -1.18 6.23
CA ASN A 181 -13.17 -2.33 5.79
C ASN A 181 -13.02 -3.56 6.70
N GLU A 182 -12.17 -3.49 7.71
CA GLU A 182 -11.90 -4.58 8.65
C GLU A 182 -12.25 -4.15 10.09
N PRO A 183 -12.66 -5.07 10.97
CA PRO A 183 -12.86 -4.76 12.38
C PRO A 183 -11.55 -4.27 13.04
N LEU A 184 -11.67 -3.28 13.92
CA LEU A 184 -10.54 -2.73 14.68
C LEU A 184 -10.75 -2.92 16.17
N THR A 185 -9.65 -3.15 16.88
CA THR A 185 -9.59 -3.02 18.35
C THR A 185 -8.70 -1.84 18.69
N LEU A 186 -9.17 -0.95 19.55
CA LEU A 186 -8.42 0.21 20.01
C LEU A 186 -8.03 0.02 21.47
N SER A 187 -6.78 0.35 21.79
CA SER A 187 -6.31 0.59 23.14
C SER A 187 -6.22 2.09 23.37
N LEU A 188 -6.82 2.57 24.47
CA LEU A 188 -6.87 3.98 24.82
C LEU A 188 -6.07 4.21 26.09
N SER A 189 -5.19 5.21 26.05
CA SER A 189 -4.44 5.65 27.23
C SER A 189 -4.48 7.17 27.35
N LEU A 190 -4.62 7.66 28.57
CA LEU A 190 -4.67 9.10 28.86
C LEU A 190 -3.39 9.49 29.58
N ASP A 191 -2.54 10.28 28.92
CA ASP A 191 -1.39 10.93 29.54
C ASP A 191 -1.84 12.27 30.15
N TRP A 192 -2.02 12.27 31.48
CA TRP A 192 -2.51 13.42 32.23
C TRP A 192 -1.59 13.72 33.42
N PRO A 193 -0.63 14.65 33.27
CA PRO A 193 0.39 14.92 34.30
C PRO A 193 -0.12 15.79 35.46
N ASN A 194 -1.37 16.27 35.42
CA ASN A 194 -1.87 17.29 36.34
C ASN A 194 -2.50 16.65 37.60
N GLN A 195 -2.02 17.04 38.78
CA GLN A 195 -2.55 16.53 40.07
C GLN A 195 -3.71 17.37 40.63
N ALA A 196 -3.84 18.65 40.23
CA ALA A 196 -4.87 19.56 40.73
C ALA A 196 -6.26 19.31 40.11
N VAL A 197 -6.29 18.68 38.93
CA VAL A 197 -7.49 18.23 38.22
C VAL A 197 -7.28 16.79 37.85
N SER A 198 -8.15 15.89 38.28
CA SER A 198 -8.12 14.50 37.83
C SER A 198 -8.85 14.36 36.51
N ALA A 199 -8.30 13.57 35.58
CA ALA A 199 -8.96 13.15 34.36
C ALA A 199 -8.96 11.62 34.25
N ALA A 200 -10.07 11.03 33.82
CA ALA A 200 -10.21 9.58 33.70
C ALA A 200 -11.05 9.21 32.47
N LEU A 201 -10.62 8.17 31.77
CA LEU A 201 -11.40 7.56 30.69
C LEU A 201 -12.53 6.70 31.25
N ASP A 202 -13.67 6.67 30.57
CA ASP A 202 -14.77 5.75 30.87
C ASP A 202 -14.46 4.30 30.45
N GLN A 203 -13.59 4.12 29.45
CA GLN A 203 -13.10 2.84 28.95
C GLN A 203 -11.67 2.96 28.41
N THR A 204 -10.89 1.89 28.51
CA THR A 204 -9.49 1.83 28.04
C THR A 204 -9.31 0.96 26.79
N SER A 205 -10.37 0.30 26.34
CA SER A 205 -10.35 -0.49 25.10
C SER A 205 -11.74 -0.55 24.48
N LEU A 206 -11.81 -0.57 23.15
CA LEU A 206 -13.07 -0.78 22.43
C LEU A 206 -12.84 -1.50 21.11
N SER A 207 -13.87 -2.17 20.58
CA SER A 207 -13.86 -2.77 19.25
C SER A 207 -14.88 -2.07 18.36
N LEU A 208 -14.49 -1.82 17.10
CA LEU A 208 -15.33 -1.21 16.08
C LEU A 208 -15.41 -2.13 14.86
N GLN A 209 -16.62 -2.52 14.49
CA GLN A 209 -16.89 -3.08 13.17
C GLN A 209 -16.73 -2.00 12.08
N PRO A 210 -16.53 -2.38 10.81
CA PRO A 210 -16.52 -1.44 9.69
C PRO A 210 -17.77 -0.55 9.68
N GLY A 211 -17.58 0.77 9.63
CA GLY A 211 -18.64 1.78 9.70
C GLY A 211 -19.25 2.02 11.09
N GLU A 212 -18.83 1.27 12.12
CA GLU A 212 -19.32 1.45 13.48
C GLU A 212 -18.73 2.72 14.10
N ALA A 213 -19.57 3.45 14.82
CA ALA A 213 -19.18 4.61 15.63
C ALA A 213 -19.33 4.30 17.12
N ARG A 214 -18.34 4.67 17.93
CA ARG A 214 -18.41 4.62 19.40
C ARG A 214 -18.00 5.95 20.00
N THR A 215 -18.64 6.30 21.09
CA THR A 215 -18.28 7.47 21.89
C THR A 215 -17.42 7.05 23.07
N VAL A 216 -16.35 7.78 23.31
CA VAL A 216 -15.48 7.67 24.50
C VAL A 216 -15.60 8.96 25.27
N SER A 217 -15.70 8.85 26.60
CA SER A 217 -15.78 9.99 27.49
C SER A 217 -14.52 10.15 28.32
N VAL A 218 -14.06 11.39 28.46
CA VAL A 218 -13.08 11.79 29.47
C VAL A 218 -13.82 12.57 30.55
N LYS A 219 -13.80 12.05 31.78
CA LYS A 219 -14.36 12.70 32.96
C LYS A 219 -13.28 13.49 33.68
N PHE A 220 -13.62 14.71 34.05
CA PHE A 220 -12.74 15.63 34.76
C PHE A 220 -13.35 15.98 36.12
N ALA A 221 -12.50 16.11 37.14
CA ALA A 221 -12.89 16.64 38.45
C ALA A 221 -11.79 17.55 38.99
N SER A 222 -12.18 18.70 39.57
CA SER A 222 -11.25 19.72 40.07
C SER A 222 -11.22 19.79 41.60
N GLY A 223 -10.03 20.03 42.17
CA GLY A 223 -9.78 20.19 43.61
C GLY A 223 -9.46 21.63 44.04
N GLU A 224 -10.19 22.63 43.53
CA GLU A 224 -10.18 24.06 43.88
C GLU A 224 -9.18 25.01 43.18
N THR A 225 -8.15 24.50 42.51
CA THR A 225 -7.12 25.37 41.90
C THR A 225 -7.54 25.81 40.50
N ALA A 226 -7.84 27.10 40.34
CA ALA A 226 -8.11 27.70 39.04
C ALA A 226 -6.87 27.63 38.13
N GLY A 227 -7.08 27.39 36.84
CA GLY A 227 -6.00 27.25 35.86
C GLY A 227 -6.41 26.46 34.63
N THR A 228 -5.48 26.43 33.66
CA THR A 228 -5.59 25.63 32.43
C THR A 228 -4.69 24.41 32.56
N TYR A 229 -5.26 23.24 32.30
CA TYR A 229 -4.59 21.95 32.40
C TYR A 229 -4.68 21.23 31.07
N ALA A 230 -3.58 20.63 30.63
CA ALA A 230 -3.50 19.94 29.35
C ALA A 230 -2.91 18.54 29.53
N GLY A 231 -3.32 17.63 28.65
CA GLY A 231 -2.79 16.28 28.49
C GLY A 231 -3.14 15.75 27.10
N GLU A 232 -2.93 14.46 26.91
CA GLU A 232 -3.09 13.81 25.61
C GLU A 232 -3.79 12.46 25.77
N LEU A 233 -4.78 12.21 24.91
CA LEU A 233 -5.38 10.89 24.76
C LEU A 233 -4.74 10.21 23.56
N VAL A 234 -4.11 9.07 23.82
CA VAL A 234 -3.47 8.22 22.80
C VAL A 234 -4.40 7.06 22.48
N LEU A 235 -4.66 6.85 21.19
CA LEU A 235 -5.44 5.75 20.65
C LEU A 235 -4.54 4.89 19.76
N ASP A 236 -4.28 3.66 20.19
CA ASP A 236 -3.53 2.66 19.43
C ASP A 236 -4.49 1.67 18.80
N ALA A 237 -4.54 1.63 17.47
CA ALA A 237 -5.39 0.72 16.72
C ALA A 237 -4.67 -0.61 16.42
N SER A 238 -5.42 -1.71 16.37
CA SER A 238 -4.88 -3.05 16.12
C SER A 238 -4.21 -3.24 14.76
N ASN A 239 -4.44 -2.31 13.81
CA ASN A 239 -3.75 -2.27 12.52
C ASN A 239 -2.46 -1.44 12.55
N GLY A 240 -2.03 -0.96 13.71
CA GLY A 240 -0.80 -0.17 13.90
C GLY A 240 -0.96 1.33 13.69
N GLU A 241 -2.15 1.83 13.35
CA GLU A 241 -2.40 3.28 13.35
C GLU A 241 -2.41 3.81 14.79
N GLN A 242 -1.81 4.97 15.01
CA GLN A 242 -1.81 5.67 16.29
C GLN A 242 -2.35 7.09 16.10
N PHE A 243 -3.25 7.49 16.99
CA PHE A 243 -3.86 8.83 16.97
C PHE A 243 -3.70 9.49 18.33
N ASN A 244 -3.39 10.77 18.30
CA ASN A 244 -3.30 11.60 19.49
C ASN A 244 -4.38 12.68 19.47
N VAL A 245 -5.16 12.76 20.53
CA VAL A 245 -6.21 13.75 20.73
C VAL A 245 -5.81 14.64 21.90
N GLY A 246 -5.73 15.94 21.67
CA GLY A 246 -5.45 16.89 22.75
C GLY A 246 -6.58 16.87 23.78
N VAL A 247 -6.23 16.96 25.06
CA VAL A 247 -7.20 17.01 26.16
C VAL A 247 -6.91 18.24 27.00
N MET A 248 -7.91 19.10 27.18
CA MET A 248 -7.78 20.35 27.94
C MET A 248 -8.92 20.54 28.92
N ALA A 249 -8.60 21.11 30.08
CA ALA A 249 -9.54 21.46 31.11
C ALA A 249 -9.23 22.84 31.69
N ASP A 250 -10.22 23.73 31.71
CA ASP A 250 -10.11 25.05 32.34
C ASP A 250 -10.95 25.10 33.62
N VAL A 251 -10.29 25.37 34.75
CA VAL A 251 -10.92 25.57 36.06
C VAL A 251 -11.07 27.06 36.32
N LEU A 252 -12.32 27.51 36.44
CA LEU A 252 -12.66 28.90 36.70
C LEU A 252 -12.40 29.28 38.18
N ALA A 253 -12.02 30.54 38.39
CA ALA A 253 -11.78 31.12 39.71
C ALA A 253 -13.05 31.37 40.52
#